data_AF-A0A7S3IA83-F1
#
_entry.id   AF-A0A7S3IA83-F1
#
_cell.length_a   1.000
_cell.length_b   1.000
_cell.length_c   1.000
_cell.angle_alpha   90.00
_cell.angle_beta   90.00
_cell.angle_gamma   90.00
#
_symmetry.space_group_name_H-M   'P 1'
#
loop_
_entity.id
_entity.type
_entity.pdbx_description
1 polymer ?
#
loop_
_entity_poly.entity_id
_entity_poly.type
_entity_poly.pdbx_seq_one_letter_code
_entity_poly.pdbx_strand_id
1 'polypeptide(L)'
;STQQTNFLVDFEVQKAQPLFDEYVINNVKRMWKELGVSEDLLDGNFKTEIDQFLDSGRQEQELQSFVCVSKTGEVVGSACCQVWKGPLPLCVANFKWGTVWGLYVEPQFRNLGLGCSILEECIAHLKTLGCNRCIVYTLGGSPGLFQKLGFSTANGLSLQIEESQKYFLRTINVEGTEVRIEKAGPEMDSVSSVNFKEMWLEVGVDQLCPDFEQRTLEFMKHARQELQMANFVAFSENREPLGSACCQVWKGPLPQSHCKWGSVWGIYVKPQFRRNGIGKALMEACISHWQELGCTEALLIYASEDGKRIYEKLGFTKGDTLFLEDLSRFEYSLTRKAAEDLRNQLPETWKNKSPRYLRQLLMTVPHQLNSLPLDSQVKQSVAIIQKQHNIYVDEEDNWFTRNLHRMGGGFDMEVLCKPELLATKFDKLSKYWEDFVTGCGYIKVFEWIVEMKEVAFEEANTVVDLACGIGLMAHTLRLLNFKGHITGIDISSGMLEKAAERECYNQTIKADLNKGIPFATNSADVVICTGSTELLDTVHLLSECNRVLKNQGEVLLSFQYNDLKGPNPTAHQNVSGVTLEEVNSQMLSSGFEVVSYQVCECAFVTPVSSGDLLPVPYIFLRSRKL
;
A
#
# COMPACT_ATOMS: atom_id res chain seq x y z
N SER A 1 36.11 -10.85 -8.80
CA SER A 1 35.73 -10.82 -7.37
C SER A 1 34.22 -10.77 -7.29
N THR A 2 33.54 -11.92 -7.33
CA THR A 2 33.05 -12.70 -6.16
C THR A 2 32.14 -11.92 -5.20
N GLN A 3 30.94 -12.49 -5.00
CA GLN A 3 29.88 -12.20 -4.01
C GLN A 3 28.80 -11.18 -4.41
N GLN A 4 27.84 -11.61 -5.23
CA GLN A 4 26.45 -11.16 -5.12
C GLN A 4 25.65 -12.26 -4.41
N THR A 5 25.52 -12.11 -3.10
CA THR A 5 24.87 -13.05 -2.16
C THR A 5 23.38 -12.73 -1.97
N ASN A 6 22.55 -13.79 -1.94
CA ASN A 6 21.18 -13.94 -1.41
C ASN A 6 20.49 -12.75 -0.66
N PHE A 7 20.00 -11.73 -1.35
CA PHE A 7 19.48 -10.51 -0.67
C PHE A 7 18.20 -10.62 0.20
N LEU A 8 17.49 -11.75 0.33
CA LEU A 8 16.17 -11.75 1.02
C LEU A 8 15.95 -12.85 2.05
N VAL A 9 16.88 -13.80 2.17
CA VAL A 9 16.99 -14.65 3.36
C VAL A 9 17.87 -13.96 4.42
N ASP A 10 18.36 -12.76 4.11
CA ASP A 10 19.47 -12.11 4.80
C ASP A 10 19.04 -10.94 5.71
N PHE A 11 17.73 -10.69 5.89
CA PHE A 11 17.24 -9.57 6.71
C PHE A 11 16.17 -10.00 7.71
N GLU A 12 16.24 -9.49 8.93
CA GLU A 12 15.28 -9.76 10.02
C GLU A 12 14.84 -8.44 10.65
N VAL A 13 13.54 -8.28 10.89
CA VAL A 13 13.01 -7.15 11.68
C VAL A 13 12.88 -7.58 13.12
N GLN A 14 13.46 -6.81 14.03
CA GLN A 14 13.41 -7.08 15.46
C GLN A 14 13.08 -5.82 16.26
N LYS A 15 12.57 -6.02 17.48
CA LYS A 15 12.39 -4.95 18.46
C LYS A 15 13.76 -4.37 18.82
N ALA A 16 13.90 -3.07 18.66
CA ALA A 16 15.11 -2.34 19.04
C ALA A 16 15.18 -2.16 20.56
N GLN A 17 16.26 -2.69 21.13
CA GLN A 17 16.72 -2.33 22.49
C GLN A 17 17.34 -0.92 22.48
N PRO A 18 17.45 -0.23 23.62
CA PRO A 18 18.02 1.13 23.68
C PRO A 18 19.40 1.30 23.02
N LEU A 19 20.20 0.23 22.96
CA LEU A 19 21.49 0.24 22.25
C LEU A 19 21.37 0.52 20.74
N PHE A 20 20.18 0.32 20.15
CA PHE A 20 19.91 0.58 18.75
C PHE A 20 19.40 2.01 18.48
N ASP A 21 19.19 2.82 19.52
CA ASP A 21 18.58 4.15 19.38
C ASP A 21 19.44 5.07 18.51
N GLU A 22 20.77 4.93 18.56
CA GLU A 22 21.68 5.65 17.67
C GLU A 22 21.40 5.38 16.18
N TYR A 23 21.00 4.16 15.81
CA TYR A 23 20.63 3.85 14.42
C TYR A 23 19.30 4.47 14.03
N VAL A 24 18.31 4.44 14.93
CA VAL A 24 17.01 5.09 14.72
C VAL A 24 17.21 6.59 14.48
N ILE A 25 18.02 7.24 15.32
CA ILE A 25 18.32 8.67 15.23
C ILE A 25 19.00 9.00 13.90
N ASN A 26 20.01 8.22 13.51
CA ASN A 26 20.71 8.42 12.25
C ASN A 26 19.79 8.24 11.04
N ASN A 27 18.88 7.27 11.08
CA ASN A 27 17.90 7.04 10.03
C ASN A 27 16.87 8.17 9.93
N VAL A 28 16.39 8.70 11.06
CA VAL A 28 15.50 9.88 11.09
C VAL A 28 16.24 11.12 10.56
N LYS A 29 17.52 11.29 10.89
CA LYS A 29 18.36 12.37 10.33
C LYS A 29 18.48 12.26 8.81
N ARG A 30 18.76 11.05 8.29
CA ARG A 30 18.83 10.77 6.85
C ARG A 30 17.48 11.03 6.16
N MET A 31 16.38 10.63 6.79
CA MET A 31 15.02 10.89 6.31
C MET A 31 14.79 12.41 6.16
N TRP A 32 15.09 13.22 7.17
CA TRP A 32 14.95 14.68 7.07
C TRP A 32 15.85 15.30 5.99
N LYS A 33 17.07 14.80 5.82
CA LYS A 33 17.98 15.24 4.75
C LYS A 33 17.40 14.93 3.36
N GLU A 34 16.80 13.75 3.17
CA GLU A 34 16.12 13.38 1.92
C GLU A 34 14.87 14.23 1.66
N LEU A 35 14.21 14.72 2.71
CA LEU A 35 13.09 15.66 2.63
C LEU A 35 13.54 17.13 2.43
N GLY A 36 14.84 17.38 2.28
CA GLY A 36 15.39 18.70 1.95
C GLY A 36 15.72 19.60 3.14
N VAL A 37 15.72 19.08 4.37
CA VAL A 37 16.16 19.84 5.55
C VAL A 37 17.69 20.01 5.50
N SER A 38 18.17 21.24 5.65
CA SER A 38 19.60 21.56 5.59
C SER A 38 20.41 20.94 6.72
N GLU A 39 21.65 20.58 6.44
CA GLU A 39 22.58 19.92 7.38
C GLU A 39 22.83 20.78 8.64
N ASP A 40 22.92 22.10 8.50
CA ASP A 40 23.08 23.04 9.62
C ASP A 40 21.95 22.95 10.67
N LEU A 41 20.72 22.60 10.25
CA LEU A 41 19.57 22.40 11.15
C LEU A 41 19.60 21.03 11.83
N LEU A 42 20.38 20.07 11.32
CA LEU A 42 20.46 18.68 11.77
C LEU A 42 21.75 18.35 12.54
N ASP A 43 22.72 19.27 12.59
CA ASP A 43 24.02 19.10 13.27
C ASP A 43 24.07 19.71 14.69
N GLY A 44 23.00 20.38 15.14
CA GLY A 44 22.86 20.94 16.49
C GLY A 44 22.39 19.92 17.55
N ASN A 45 21.41 20.30 18.36
CA ASN A 45 20.85 19.46 19.45
C ASN A 45 20.03 18.26 18.96
N PHE A 46 19.97 18.02 17.65
CA PHE A 46 19.09 17.03 17.02
C PHE A 46 19.18 15.66 17.72
N LYS A 47 20.39 15.09 17.86
CA LYS A 47 20.57 13.78 18.52
C LYS A 47 19.97 13.76 19.92
N THR A 48 20.30 14.77 20.75
CA THR A 48 19.81 14.89 22.12
C THR A 48 18.29 15.05 22.19
N GLU A 49 17.68 15.76 21.24
CA GLU A 49 16.23 15.94 21.18
C GLU A 49 15.50 14.67 20.75
N ILE A 50 16.04 13.92 19.77
CA ILE A 50 15.46 12.61 19.41
C ILE A 50 15.63 11.63 20.58
N ASP A 51 16.80 11.59 21.24
CA ASP A 51 17.04 10.74 22.42
C ASP A 51 16.00 11.03 23.51
N GLN A 52 15.81 12.30 23.87
CA GLN A 52 14.79 12.71 24.86
C GLN A 52 13.37 12.36 24.43
N PHE A 53 13.07 12.47 23.13
CA PHE A 53 11.77 12.09 22.59
C PHE A 53 11.53 10.58 22.67
N LEU A 54 12.55 9.77 22.37
CA LEU A 54 12.47 8.31 22.51
C LEU A 54 12.22 7.93 23.97
N ASP A 55 12.95 8.53 24.92
CA ASP A 55 12.79 8.26 26.35
C ASP A 55 11.40 8.66 26.86
N SER A 56 10.93 9.87 26.57
CA SER A 56 9.60 10.33 26.96
C SER A 56 8.51 9.48 26.30
N GLY A 57 8.66 9.15 25.02
CA GLY A 57 7.73 8.29 24.30
C GLY A 57 7.62 6.89 24.91
N ARG A 58 8.73 6.29 25.35
CA ARG A 58 8.71 4.98 26.04
C ARG A 58 7.98 5.07 27.38
N GLN A 59 8.18 6.15 28.13
CA GLN A 59 7.56 6.34 29.44
C GLN A 59 6.07 6.67 29.37
N GLU A 60 5.65 7.45 28.37
CA GLU A 60 4.33 8.06 28.37
C GLU A 60 3.39 7.58 27.26
N GLN A 61 3.92 6.94 26.22
CA GLN A 61 3.19 6.57 25.01
C GLN A 61 3.43 5.12 24.58
N GLU A 62 4.09 4.30 25.40
CA GLU A 62 4.39 2.90 25.07
C GLU A 62 5.16 2.78 23.75
N LEU A 63 6.13 3.67 23.53
CA LEU A 63 6.93 3.70 22.30
C LEU A 63 7.76 2.42 22.17
N GLN A 64 7.71 1.83 20.98
CA GLN A 64 8.60 0.76 20.56
C GLN A 64 9.25 1.10 19.21
N SER A 65 10.57 0.97 19.18
CA SER A 65 11.36 1.06 17.95
C SER A 65 11.59 -0.33 17.36
N PHE A 66 11.67 -0.41 16.04
CA PHE A 66 11.99 -1.60 15.28
C PHE A 66 13.16 -1.32 14.35
N VAL A 67 14.06 -2.28 14.21
CA VAL A 67 15.20 -2.23 13.28
C VAL A 67 15.18 -3.45 12.38
N CYS A 68 15.51 -3.25 11.11
CA CYS A 68 15.77 -4.32 10.16
C CYS A 68 17.28 -4.53 10.08
N VAL A 69 17.72 -5.74 10.40
CA VAL A 69 19.13 -6.11 10.53
C VAL A 69 19.48 -7.16 9.48
N SER A 70 20.61 -6.98 8.80
CA SER A 70 21.14 -7.96 7.86
C SER A 70 21.77 -9.17 8.58
N LYS A 71 22.05 -10.26 7.86
CA LYS A 71 22.80 -11.41 8.37
C LYS A 71 24.22 -11.07 8.82
N THR A 72 24.79 -9.98 8.30
CA THR A 72 26.11 -9.49 8.72
C THR A 72 26.02 -8.63 9.99
N GLY A 73 24.81 -8.39 10.52
CA GLY A 73 24.56 -7.60 11.72
C GLY A 73 24.36 -6.10 11.46
N GLU A 74 24.28 -5.68 10.20
CA GLU A 74 24.12 -4.28 9.81
C GLU A 74 22.65 -3.85 9.91
N VAL A 75 22.38 -2.70 10.53
CA VAL A 75 21.03 -2.11 10.57
C VAL A 75 20.77 -1.34 9.29
N VAL A 76 19.81 -1.82 8.47
CA VAL A 76 19.51 -1.28 7.14
C VAL A 76 18.20 -0.51 7.05
N GLY A 77 17.44 -0.48 8.15
CA GLY A 77 16.21 0.28 8.23
C GLY A 77 15.64 0.30 9.65
N SER A 78 14.75 1.25 9.92
CA SER A 78 14.09 1.39 11.21
C SER A 78 12.74 2.08 11.10
N ALA A 79 11.91 1.93 12.13
CA ALA A 79 10.75 2.78 12.40
C ALA A 79 10.41 2.75 13.89
N CYS A 80 9.57 3.68 14.32
CA CYS A 80 9.02 3.73 15.66
C CYS A 80 7.49 3.71 15.61
N CYS A 81 6.87 3.12 16.62
CA CYS A 81 5.44 3.22 16.83
C CYS A 81 5.09 3.46 18.29
N GLN A 82 3.99 4.16 18.55
CA GLN A 82 3.53 4.47 19.91
C GLN A 82 2.03 4.76 19.95
N VAL A 83 1.45 4.76 21.16
CA VAL A 83 0.08 5.21 21.39
C VAL A 83 -0.01 6.71 21.09
N TRP A 84 -0.92 7.07 20.20
CA TRP A 84 -1.10 8.44 19.74
C TRP A 84 -2.01 9.22 20.68
N LYS A 85 -1.48 10.32 21.25
CA LYS A 85 -2.24 11.23 22.13
C LYS A 85 -2.94 12.38 21.37
N GLY A 86 -2.52 12.64 20.14
CA GLY A 86 -3.10 13.66 19.25
C GLY A 86 -3.00 15.11 19.73
N PRO A 87 -3.34 16.07 18.86
CA PRO A 87 -3.53 17.48 19.22
C PRO A 87 -4.99 17.80 19.52
N LEU A 88 -5.80 16.84 19.94
CA LEU A 88 -7.20 17.09 20.27
C LEU A 88 -7.66 16.15 21.40
N PRO A 89 -8.69 16.52 22.16
CA PRO A 89 -9.25 15.64 23.17
C PRO A 89 -9.78 14.35 22.56
N LEU A 90 -9.21 13.20 22.95
CA LEU A 90 -9.64 11.88 22.49
C LEU A 90 -10.89 11.44 23.28
N CYS A 91 -12.06 11.80 22.76
CA CYS A 91 -13.34 11.63 23.46
C CYS A 91 -14.36 10.74 22.74
N VAL A 92 -13.95 10.04 21.68
CA VAL A 92 -14.78 9.02 21.01
C VAL A 92 -14.55 7.68 21.70
N ALA A 93 -15.64 7.03 22.12
CA ALA A 93 -15.59 5.76 22.82
C ALA A 93 -14.99 4.67 21.94
N ASN A 94 -14.30 3.72 22.59
CA ASN A 94 -13.64 2.58 21.94
C ASN A 94 -12.51 2.95 20.97
N PHE A 95 -12.19 4.21 20.71
CA PHE A 95 -11.07 4.57 19.83
C PHE A 95 -9.78 4.61 20.62
N LYS A 96 -8.82 3.75 20.23
CA LYS A 96 -7.44 3.85 20.70
C LYS A 96 -6.53 3.94 19.49
N TRP A 97 -5.91 5.09 19.33
CA TRP A 97 -5.08 5.41 18.18
C TRP A 97 -3.62 5.07 18.46
N GLY A 98 -2.97 4.45 17.49
CA GLY A 98 -1.52 4.33 17.40
C GLY A 98 -0.98 5.22 16.29
N THR A 99 0.32 5.44 16.29
CA THR A 99 1.02 6.14 15.20
C THR A 99 2.33 5.44 14.89
N VAL A 100 2.75 5.51 13.63
CA VAL A 100 4.06 5.03 13.16
C VAL A 100 4.81 6.22 12.57
N TRP A 101 6.10 6.32 12.85
CA TRP A 101 6.94 7.40 12.36
C TRP A 101 8.39 6.95 12.19
N GLY A 102 9.19 7.78 11.52
CA GLY A 102 10.62 7.54 11.33
C GLY A 102 10.92 6.30 10.48
N LEU A 103 9.96 5.87 9.64
CA LEU A 103 10.13 4.73 8.77
C LEU A 103 11.15 5.04 7.67
N TYR A 104 12.28 4.35 7.71
CA TYR A 104 13.39 4.55 6.80
C TYR A 104 14.03 3.21 6.44
N VAL A 105 14.39 3.06 5.16
CA VAL A 105 15.21 1.95 4.64
C VAL A 105 16.30 2.56 3.77
N GLU A 106 17.54 2.12 3.94
CA GLU A 106 18.66 2.63 3.16
C GLU A 106 18.42 2.45 1.65
N PRO A 107 18.82 3.42 0.80
CA PRO A 107 18.49 3.42 -0.62
C PRO A 107 18.79 2.12 -1.37
N GLN A 108 19.94 1.50 -1.08
CA GLN A 108 20.38 0.25 -1.71
C GLN A 108 19.54 -0.98 -1.36
N PHE A 109 18.74 -0.92 -0.29
CA PHE A 109 17.85 -2.00 0.16
C PHE A 109 16.36 -1.68 -0.01
N ARG A 110 16.02 -0.59 -0.70
CA ARG A 110 14.62 -0.23 -1.04
C ARG A 110 14.06 -1.19 -2.09
N ASN A 111 12.73 -1.25 -2.19
CA ASN A 111 11.98 -2.14 -3.10
C ASN A 111 12.19 -3.66 -2.86
N LEU A 112 12.80 -4.03 -1.73
CA LEU A 112 12.97 -5.42 -1.31
C LEU A 112 11.84 -5.93 -0.38
N GLY A 113 10.92 -5.03 0.01
CA GLY A 113 9.83 -5.32 0.96
C GLY A 113 10.15 -4.99 2.42
N LEU A 114 11.38 -4.57 2.74
CA LEU A 114 11.81 -4.30 4.12
C LEU A 114 10.98 -3.22 4.82
N GLY A 115 10.59 -2.16 4.09
CA GLY A 115 9.73 -1.10 4.63
C GLY A 115 8.34 -1.60 5.01
N CYS A 116 7.77 -2.54 4.23
CA CYS A 116 6.54 -3.23 4.61
C CYS A 116 6.78 -3.99 5.92
N SER A 117 7.81 -4.84 5.95
CA SER A 117 8.11 -5.68 7.12
C SER A 117 8.25 -4.88 8.42
N ILE A 118 8.95 -3.74 8.38
CA ILE A 118 9.09 -2.87 9.55
C ILE A 118 7.75 -2.25 9.99
N LEU A 119 6.99 -1.69 9.04
CA LEU A 119 5.71 -1.05 9.32
C LEU A 119 4.67 -2.04 9.86
N GLU A 120 4.73 -3.26 9.36
CA GLU A 120 3.84 -4.32 9.75
C GLU A 120 4.12 -4.82 11.18
N GLU A 121 5.39 -4.90 11.60
CA GLU A 121 5.78 -5.14 13.01
C GLU A 121 5.30 -4.02 13.93
N CYS A 122 5.42 -2.76 13.49
CA CYS A 122 4.90 -1.61 14.21
C CYS A 122 3.39 -1.75 14.46
N ILE A 123 2.62 -2.08 13.42
CA ILE A 123 1.16 -2.23 13.52
C ILE A 123 0.79 -3.44 14.39
N ALA A 124 1.52 -4.55 14.26
CA ALA A 124 1.33 -5.70 15.14
C ALA A 124 1.54 -5.32 16.62
N HIS A 125 2.58 -4.55 16.93
CA HIS A 125 2.80 -4.06 18.29
C HIS A 125 1.70 -3.11 18.78
N LEU A 126 1.27 -2.16 17.95
CA LEU A 126 0.15 -1.26 18.28
C LEU A 126 -1.13 -2.04 18.63
N LYS A 127 -1.42 -3.15 17.93
CA LYS A 127 -2.53 -4.06 18.27
C LYS A 127 -2.36 -4.67 19.67
N THR A 128 -1.15 -5.08 20.06
CA THR A 128 -0.89 -5.60 21.41
C THR A 128 -1.15 -4.57 22.51
N LEU A 129 -0.99 -3.28 22.19
CA LEU A 129 -1.32 -2.17 23.07
C LEU A 129 -2.83 -1.85 23.07
N GLY A 130 -3.65 -2.59 22.33
CA GLY A 130 -5.09 -2.35 22.18
C GLY A 130 -5.45 -1.21 21.24
N CYS A 131 -4.50 -0.69 20.45
CA CYS A 131 -4.83 0.28 19.42
C CYS A 131 -5.66 -0.39 18.33
N ASN A 132 -6.71 0.29 17.88
CA ASN A 132 -7.59 -0.18 16.82
C ASN A 132 -7.65 0.76 15.61
N ARG A 133 -6.99 1.92 15.69
CA ARG A 133 -6.75 2.85 14.58
C ARG A 133 -5.28 3.22 14.52
N CYS A 134 -4.78 3.58 13.33
CA CYS A 134 -3.42 4.09 13.17
C CYS A 134 -3.40 5.33 12.28
N ILE A 135 -2.59 6.31 12.67
CA ILE A 135 -2.35 7.55 11.93
C ILE A 135 -0.86 7.66 11.57
N VAL A 136 -0.57 8.05 10.33
CA VAL A 136 0.79 8.28 9.85
C VAL A 136 0.87 9.59 9.08
N TYR A 137 2.01 10.27 9.19
CA TYR A 137 2.31 11.50 8.46
C TYR A 137 3.41 11.18 7.44
N THR A 138 3.15 11.36 6.14
CA THR A 138 4.12 11.00 5.10
C THR A 138 5.17 12.07 4.86
N LEU A 139 4.98 13.30 5.37
CA LEU A 139 5.91 14.42 5.24
C LEU A 139 6.32 14.69 3.77
N GLY A 140 5.38 14.67 2.83
CA GLY A 140 5.63 14.78 1.39
C GLY A 140 6.19 13.50 0.72
N GLY A 141 6.44 12.44 1.48
CA GLY A 141 6.86 11.13 0.97
C GLY A 141 5.77 10.38 0.21
N SER A 142 6.15 9.35 -0.57
CA SER A 142 5.20 8.56 -1.35
C SER A 142 4.24 7.76 -0.45
N PRO A 143 2.91 7.95 -0.57
CA PRO A 143 1.94 7.21 0.23
C PRO A 143 1.80 5.75 -0.21
N GLY A 144 2.43 5.35 -1.33
CA GLY A 144 2.22 4.04 -1.96
C GLY A 144 2.52 2.86 -1.05
N LEU A 145 3.50 2.96 -0.15
CA LEU A 145 3.78 1.92 0.84
C LEU A 145 2.62 1.75 1.83
N PHE A 146 2.14 2.86 2.40
CA PHE A 146 1.05 2.85 3.37
C PHE A 146 -0.28 2.44 2.71
N GLN A 147 -0.54 2.90 1.48
CA GLN A 147 -1.73 2.54 0.71
C GLN A 147 -1.81 1.04 0.41
N LYS A 148 -0.68 0.40 0.06
CA LYS A 148 -0.59 -1.06 -0.09
C LYS A 148 -1.01 -1.82 1.17
N LEU A 149 -0.86 -1.19 2.33
CA LEU A 149 -1.16 -1.75 3.63
C LEU A 149 -2.51 -1.27 4.18
N GLY A 150 -3.37 -0.71 3.33
CA GLY A 150 -4.74 -0.34 3.66
C GLY A 150 -4.91 1.05 4.27
N PHE A 151 -3.85 1.85 4.35
CA PHE A 151 -3.99 3.25 4.75
C PHE A 151 -4.67 4.06 3.65
N SER A 152 -5.68 4.83 4.01
CA SER A 152 -6.38 5.76 3.12
C SER A 152 -5.97 7.20 3.45
N THR A 153 -6.12 8.10 2.47
CA THR A 153 -5.91 9.53 2.73
C THR A 153 -6.96 10.06 3.69
N ALA A 154 -6.51 10.71 4.76
CA ALA A 154 -7.35 11.47 5.65
C ALA A 154 -7.94 12.70 4.94
N ASN A 155 -9.08 13.20 5.42
CA ASN A 155 -9.56 14.56 5.12
C ASN A 155 -8.76 15.64 5.87
N GLY A 156 -7.47 15.39 6.11
CA GLY A 156 -6.57 16.33 6.77
C GLY A 156 -6.08 17.40 5.82
N LEU A 157 -5.84 18.60 6.35
CA LEU A 157 -5.33 19.76 5.62
C LEU A 157 -4.07 20.31 6.28
N SER A 158 -3.21 20.93 5.48
CA SER A 158 -2.01 21.64 5.94
C SER A 158 -1.99 23.08 5.42
N LEU A 159 -1.31 23.98 6.13
CA LEU A 159 -1.10 25.37 5.75
C LEU A 159 0.37 25.73 6.02
N GLN A 160 1.07 26.25 5.02
CA GLN A 160 2.34 26.95 5.24
C GLN A 160 2.03 28.36 5.75
N ILE A 161 2.59 28.72 6.91
CA ILE A 161 2.29 29.99 7.58
C ILE A 161 3.24 31.07 7.06
N GLU A 162 2.69 32.03 6.31
CA GLU A 162 3.45 33.18 5.83
C GLU A 162 3.49 34.31 6.88
N GLU A 163 4.67 34.88 7.14
CA GLU A 163 4.83 36.03 8.06
C GLU A 163 4.21 37.34 7.52
N SER A 164 4.06 37.45 6.19
CA SER A 164 3.54 38.65 5.52
C SER A 164 2.04 38.88 5.74
N GLN A 165 1.28 37.83 6.05
CA GLN A 165 -0.17 37.89 6.12
C GLN A 165 -0.66 37.92 7.58
N LYS A 166 -0.64 39.10 8.21
CA LYS A 166 -1.08 39.25 9.62
C LYS A 166 -2.60 39.33 9.73
N TYR A 167 -3.16 38.49 10.59
CA TYR A 167 -4.58 38.52 10.95
C TYR A 167 -4.74 39.17 12.33
N PHE A 168 -5.65 40.13 12.44
CA PHE A 168 -5.98 40.75 13.71
C PHE A 168 -7.32 40.23 14.19
N LEU A 169 -7.55 40.20 15.50
CA LEU A 169 -8.89 39.97 16.06
C LEU A 169 -9.85 41.01 15.48
N ARG A 170 -10.99 40.55 14.94
CA ARG A 170 -11.94 41.40 14.22
C ARG A 170 -13.28 41.45 14.93
N THR A 171 -13.89 42.61 14.85
CA THR A 171 -15.34 42.75 14.87
C THR A 171 -15.86 42.50 13.46
N ILE A 172 -16.87 41.63 13.32
CA ILE A 172 -17.59 41.40 12.06
C ILE A 172 -19.07 41.74 12.25
N ASN A 173 -19.69 42.31 11.22
CA ASN A 173 -21.12 42.60 11.23
C ASN A 173 -21.88 41.42 10.60
N VAL A 174 -22.81 40.83 11.35
CA VAL A 174 -23.64 39.71 10.92
C VAL A 174 -25.10 40.17 10.99
N GLU A 175 -25.71 40.43 9.84
CA GLU A 175 -27.12 40.84 9.73
C GLU A 175 -27.48 42.04 10.63
N GLY A 176 -26.56 42.99 10.80
CA GLY A 176 -26.75 44.17 11.66
C GLY A 176 -26.33 43.99 13.11
N THR A 177 -25.90 42.78 13.52
CA THR A 177 -25.37 42.48 14.86
C THR A 177 -23.84 42.51 14.86
N GLU A 178 -23.24 43.19 15.83
CA GLU A 178 -21.80 43.16 16.06
C GLU A 178 -21.38 41.81 16.67
N VAL A 179 -20.48 41.10 16.01
CA VAL A 179 -19.85 39.87 16.52
C VAL A 179 -18.37 40.09 16.75
N ARG A 180 -17.90 39.86 17.96
CA ARG A 180 -16.50 40.06 18.38
C ARG A 180 -15.79 38.73 18.56
N ILE A 181 -14.63 38.57 17.92
CA ILE A 181 -13.76 37.41 18.14
C ILE A 181 -12.75 37.76 19.22
N GLU A 182 -12.72 36.98 20.31
CA GLU A 182 -11.87 37.24 21.47
C GLU A 182 -11.07 36.00 21.87
N LYS A 183 -9.83 36.20 22.32
CA LYS A 183 -9.04 35.17 23.01
C LYS A 183 -9.62 34.99 24.41
N ALA A 184 -10.24 33.84 24.66
CA ALA A 184 -10.98 33.56 25.88
C ALA A 184 -10.10 32.87 26.94
N GLY A 185 -10.37 33.14 28.22
CA GLY A 185 -9.73 32.48 29.34
C GLY A 185 -10.37 31.14 29.71
N PRO A 186 -9.85 30.45 30.74
CA PRO A 186 -10.36 29.14 31.18
C PRO A 186 -11.85 29.13 31.57
N GLU A 187 -12.42 30.28 31.91
CA GLU A 187 -13.85 30.45 32.20
C GLU A 187 -14.77 30.10 31.01
N MET A 188 -14.22 30.10 29.79
CA MET A 188 -14.96 29.75 28.56
C MET A 188 -14.64 28.33 28.03
N ASP A 189 -13.86 27.53 28.76
CA ASP A 189 -13.48 26.18 28.32
C ASP A 189 -14.71 25.26 28.21
N SER A 190 -15.67 25.36 29.13
CA SER A 190 -16.93 24.58 29.05
C SER A 190 -17.74 24.91 27.80
N VAL A 191 -17.75 26.17 27.34
CA VAL A 191 -18.43 26.54 26.08
C VAL A 191 -17.77 25.86 24.88
N SER A 192 -16.44 25.80 24.88
CA SER A 192 -15.68 25.18 23.78
C SER A 192 -15.80 23.66 23.80
N SER A 193 -15.89 23.06 24.99
CA SER A 193 -16.21 21.66 25.20
C SER A 193 -17.59 21.29 24.64
N VAL A 194 -18.62 22.08 24.96
CA VAL A 194 -19.98 21.90 24.40
C VAL A 194 -19.96 22.00 22.87
N ASN A 195 -19.35 23.05 22.33
CA ASN A 195 -19.24 23.25 20.89
C ASN A 195 -18.47 22.11 20.19
N PHE A 196 -17.40 21.58 20.82
CA PHE A 196 -16.66 20.44 20.31
C PHE A 196 -17.50 19.15 20.31
N LYS A 197 -18.35 18.97 21.33
CA LYS A 197 -19.32 17.87 21.40
C LYS A 197 -20.35 17.96 20.27
N GLU A 198 -20.96 19.12 20.09
CA GLU A 198 -21.94 19.36 19.01
C GLU A 198 -21.34 19.11 17.62
N MET A 199 -20.08 19.51 17.42
CA MET A 199 -19.35 19.23 16.19
C MET A 199 -19.28 17.71 15.89
N TRP A 200 -18.98 16.87 16.88
CA TRP A 200 -18.95 15.40 16.70
C TRP A 200 -20.32 14.81 16.40
N LEU A 201 -21.36 15.27 17.11
CA LEU A 201 -22.74 14.81 16.91
C LEU A 201 -23.24 15.17 15.50
N GLU A 202 -22.92 16.36 15.00
CA GLU A 202 -23.32 16.80 13.66
C GLU A 202 -22.64 16.02 12.53
N VAL A 203 -21.40 15.54 12.73
CA VAL A 203 -20.72 14.66 11.75
C VAL A 203 -21.11 13.18 11.91
N GLY A 204 -22.12 12.88 12.73
CA GLY A 204 -22.68 11.54 12.90
C GLY A 204 -21.92 10.63 13.87
N VAL A 205 -21.07 11.19 14.74
CA VAL A 205 -20.38 10.43 15.79
C VAL A 205 -21.13 10.56 17.11
N ASP A 206 -21.92 9.55 17.45
CA ASP A 206 -22.77 9.50 18.63
C ASP A 206 -22.17 8.69 19.81
N GLN A 207 -21.19 7.81 19.54
CA GLN A 207 -20.47 7.03 20.55
C GLN A 207 -19.38 7.84 21.26
N LEU A 208 -19.78 8.86 22.00
CA LEU A 208 -18.88 9.69 22.80
C LEU A 208 -18.64 9.09 24.20
N CYS A 209 -17.47 9.35 24.78
CA CYS A 209 -17.15 8.89 26.13
C CYS A 209 -18.11 9.52 27.17
N PRO A 210 -18.55 8.79 28.21
CA PRO A 210 -19.41 9.35 29.25
C PRO A 210 -18.81 10.55 30.00
N ASP A 211 -17.49 10.61 30.08
CA ASP A 211 -16.66 11.65 30.71
C ASP A 211 -16.14 12.68 29.69
N PHE A 212 -16.84 12.89 28.56
CA PHE A 212 -16.42 13.77 27.45
C PHE A 212 -15.96 15.16 27.92
N GLU A 213 -16.78 15.84 28.75
CA GLU A 213 -16.47 17.19 29.19
C GLU A 213 -15.23 17.21 30.08
N GLN A 214 -15.13 16.30 31.04
CA GLN A 214 -13.96 16.20 31.91
C GLN A 214 -12.68 15.98 31.10
N ARG A 215 -12.68 15.03 30.15
CA ARG A 215 -11.52 14.78 29.27
C ARG A 215 -11.12 16.00 28.47
N THR A 216 -12.10 16.73 27.94
CA THR A 216 -11.86 17.95 27.16
C THR A 216 -11.24 19.04 28.02
N LEU A 217 -11.79 19.30 29.20
CA LEU A 217 -11.28 20.32 30.12
C LEU A 217 -9.88 19.98 30.65
N GLU A 218 -9.62 18.71 30.96
CA GLU A 218 -8.29 18.22 31.37
C GLU A 218 -7.27 18.40 30.24
N PHE A 219 -7.64 18.06 29.00
CA PHE A 219 -6.81 18.29 27.83
C PHE A 219 -6.51 19.79 27.65
N MET A 220 -7.52 20.67 27.71
CA MET A 220 -7.33 22.11 27.56
C MET A 220 -6.41 22.70 28.63
N LYS A 221 -6.56 22.25 29.88
CA LYS A 221 -5.69 22.65 30.99
C LYS A 221 -4.24 22.27 30.72
N HIS A 222 -3.99 21.02 30.34
CA HIS A 222 -2.65 20.53 30.02
C HIS A 222 -2.07 21.24 28.79
N ALA A 223 -2.82 21.37 27.70
CA ALA A 223 -2.38 22.02 26.47
C ALA A 223 -2.07 23.51 26.68
N ARG A 224 -2.76 24.20 27.58
CA ARG A 224 -2.43 25.57 27.95
C ARG A 224 -1.09 25.68 28.68
N GLN A 225 -0.74 24.69 29.50
CA GLN A 225 0.54 24.64 30.24
C GLN A 225 1.70 24.23 29.32
N GLU A 226 1.50 23.22 28.49
CA GLU A 226 2.60 22.54 27.77
C GLU A 226 2.69 22.85 26.28
N LEU A 227 1.59 23.31 25.68
CA LEU A 227 1.43 23.46 24.22
C LEU A 227 1.05 24.88 23.79
N GLN A 228 1.11 25.85 24.72
CA GLN A 228 0.81 27.25 24.44
C GLN A 228 -0.58 27.45 23.80
N MET A 229 -1.56 26.68 24.27
CA MET A 229 -2.92 26.68 23.74
C MET A 229 -3.60 28.06 23.86
N ALA A 230 -4.34 28.43 22.83
CA ALA A 230 -5.33 29.50 22.83
C ALA A 230 -6.74 28.95 22.54
N ASN A 231 -7.72 29.56 23.20
CA ASN A 231 -9.13 29.36 22.94
C ASN A 231 -9.71 30.68 22.41
N PHE A 232 -10.46 30.64 21.32
CA PHE A 232 -11.12 31.79 20.72
C PHE A 232 -12.63 31.60 20.72
N VAL A 233 -13.36 32.62 21.15
CA VAL A 233 -14.84 32.60 21.19
C VAL A 233 -15.38 33.80 20.43
N ALA A 234 -16.42 33.56 19.65
CA ALA A 234 -17.20 34.60 18.98
C ALA A 234 -18.36 35.03 19.89
N PHE A 235 -18.44 36.31 20.25
CA PHE A 235 -19.49 36.87 21.11
C PHE A 235 -20.43 37.78 20.33
N SER A 236 -21.73 37.72 20.63
CA SER A 236 -22.67 38.77 20.24
C SER A 236 -22.47 40.05 21.08
N GLU A 237 -23.16 41.13 20.71
CA GLU A 237 -23.25 42.37 21.50
C GLU A 237 -23.62 42.11 22.97
N ASN A 238 -24.49 41.13 23.22
CA ASN A 238 -24.95 40.76 24.56
C ASN A 238 -24.02 39.76 25.28
N ARG A 239 -22.78 39.55 24.79
CA ARG A 239 -21.82 38.57 25.33
C ARG A 239 -22.29 37.11 25.25
N GLU A 240 -23.23 36.78 24.37
CA GLU A 240 -23.60 35.39 24.13
C GLU A 240 -22.53 34.72 23.24
N PRO A 241 -22.00 33.55 23.61
CA PRO A 241 -21.08 32.80 22.74
C PRO A 241 -21.83 32.20 21.54
N LEU A 242 -21.35 32.49 20.34
CA LEU A 242 -21.93 32.08 19.05
C LEU A 242 -21.15 30.94 18.38
N GLY A 243 -19.89 30.77 18.76
CA GLY A 243 -18.98 29.76 18.23
C GLY A 243 -17.62 29.81 18.92
N SER A 244 -16.80 28.79 18.73
CA SER A 244 -15.46 28.69 19.30
C SER A 244 -14.47 28.01 18.37
N ALA A 245 -13.18 28.19 18.63
CA ALA A 245 -12.09 27.44 18.02
C ALA A 245 -10.93 27.31 19.02
N CYS A 246 -10.30 26.14 19.07
CA CYS A 246 -9.17 25.85 19.95
C CYS A 246 -7.93 25.55 19.11
N CYS A 247 -6.80 26.18 19.43
CA CYS A 247 -5.55 25.93 18.73
C CYS A 247 -4.34 25.94 19.66
N GLN A 248 -3.28 25.25 19.27
CA GLN A 248 -2.06 25.15 20.06
C GLN A 248 -0.84 24.83 19.18
N VAL A 249 0.34 24.81 19.78
CA VAL A 249 1.53 24.17 19.19
C VAL A 249 1.33 22.66 19.24
N TRP A 250 1.65 21.99 18.15
CA TRP A 250 1.65 20.54 18.06
C TRP A 250 3.07 20.00 18.13
N LYS A 251 3.33 19.10 19.09
CA LYS A 251 4.63 18.45 19.27
C LYS A 251 4.84 17.21 18.39
N GLY A 252 3.86 16.87 17.52
CA GLY A 252 3.98 15.76 16.57
C GLY A 252 4.11 14.37 17.21
N PRO A 253 4.10 13.30 16.39
CA PRO A 253 4.70 12.01 16.75
C PRO A 253 6.18 11.95 16.34
N LEU A 254 6.68 12.99 15.68
CA LEU A 254 8.05 13.13 15.20
C LEU A 254 8.70 14.30 15.92
N PRO A 255 9.98 14.20 16.31
CA PRO A 255 10.70 15.33 16.88
C PRO A 255 10.89 16.44 15.82
N GLN A 256 10.50 17.66 16.18
CA GLN A 256 10.49 18.83 15.29
C GLN A 256 11.33 19.96 15.90
N SER A 257 12.64 19.81 15.89
CA SER A 257 13.53 20.82 16.50
C SER A 257 13.82 22.02 15.63
N HIS A 258 13.68 21.86 14.31
CA HIS A 258 13.97 22.89 13.32
C HIS A 258 12.73 23.69 12.89
N CYS A 259 11.53 23.27 13.29
CA CYS A 259 10.27 23.92 12.94
C CYS A 259 9.24 23.79 14.06
N LYS A 260 8.25 24.69 14.10
CA LYS A 260 7.11 24.60 15.01
C LYS A 260 5.82 24.47 14.22
N TRP A 261 5.02 23.47 14.55
CA TRP A 261 3.75 23.26 13.88
C TRP A 261 2.58 23.67 14.76
N GLY A 262 1.59 24.33 14.18
CA GLY A 262 0.31 24.63 14.81
C GLY A 262 -0.70 23.50 14.57
N SER A 263 -1.67 23.34 15.46
CA SER A 263 -2.86 22.53 15.19
C SER A 263 -4.11 23.15 15.78
N VAL A 264 -5.25 22.95 15.12
CA VAL A 264 -6.56 23.47 15.48
C VAL A 264 -7.59 22.35 15.58
N TRP A 265 -8.52 22.50 16.50
CA TRP A 265 -9.65 21.60 16.71
C TRP A 265 -10.85 22.35 17.27
N GLY A 266 -12.03 21.72 17.24
CA GLY A 266 -13.25 22.26 17.84
C GLY A 266 -13.74 23.57 17.23
N ILE A 267 -13.47 23.80 15.93
CA ILE A 267 -14.02 24.94 15.20
C ILE A 267 -15.51 24.69 14.99
N TYR A 268 -16.33 25.49 15.66
CA TYR A 268 -17.77 25.35 15.60
C TYR A 268 -18.46 26.71 15.65
N VAL A 269 -19.54 26.85 14.90
CA VAL A 269 -20.45 28.01 14.94
C VAL A 269 -21.87 27.48 15.02
N LYS A 270 -22.68 28.02 15.94
CA LYS A 270 -24.09 27.61 16.08
C LYS A 270 -24.83 27.73 14.73
N PRO A 271 -25.71 26.78 14.36
CA PRO A 271 -26.32 26.69 13.03
C PRO A 271 -26.90 28.00 12.50
N GLN A 272 -27.64 28.73 13.35
CA GLN A 272 -28.30 29.99 12.99
C GLN A 272 -27.36 31.15 12.64
N PHE A 273 -26.07 31.08 13.01
CA PHE A 273 -25.08 32.13 12.72
C PHE A 273 -24.04 31.69 11.67
N ARG A 274 -24.21 30.51 11.06
CA ARG A 274 -23.31 30.02 10.01
C ARG A 274 -23.42 30.84 8.73
N ARG A 275 -22.43 30.68 7.84
CA ARG A 275 -22.34 31.38 6.54
C ARG A 275 -22.24 32.90 6.61
N ASN A 276 -22.05 33.45 7.81
CA ASN A 276 -21.86 34.88 8.06
C ASN A 276 -20.39 35.26 8.37
N GLY A 277 -19.43 34.42 7.98
CA GLY A 277 -17.99 34.71 8.15
C GLY A 277 -17.40 34.45 9.53
N ILE A 278 -18.20 34.10 10.56
CA ILE A 278 -17.71 33.82 11.93
C ILE A 278 -16.64 32.72 11.96
N GLY A 279 -16.87 31.58 11.30
CA GLY A 279 -15.91 30.46 11.28
C GLY A 279 -14.59 30.84 10.62
N LYS A 280 -14.63 31.67 9.56
CA LYS A 280 -13.43 32.23 8.94
C LYS A 280 -12.67 33.11 9.93
N ALA A 281 -13.37 34.00 10.63
CA ALA A 281 -12.74 34.92 11.58
C ALA A 281 -12.12 34.19 12.79
N LEU A 282 -12.74 33.12 13.28
CA LEU A 282 -12.17 32.23 14.30
C LEU A 282 -10.88 31.56 13.81
N MET A 283 -10.87 31.07 12.57
CA MET A 283 -9.68 30.45 11.98
C MET A 283 -8.56 31.46 11.73
N GLU A 284 -8.87 32.66 11.26
CA GLU A 284 -7.91 33.78 11.14
C GLU A 284 -7.26 34.11 12.49
N ALA A 285 -8.02 34.07 13.60
CA ALA A 285 -7.48 34.26 14.94
C ALA A 285 -6.51 33.12 15.36
N CYS A 286 -6.82 31.87 15.00
CA CYS A 286 -5.91 30.74 15.23
C CYS A 286 -4.60 30.90 14.45
N ILE A 287 -4.67 31.29 13.17
CA ILE A 287 -3.48 31.56 12.33
C ILE A 287 -2.62 32.67 12.94
N SER A 288 -3.25 33.75 13.40
CA SER A 288 -2.56 34.84 14.09
C SER A 288 -1.78 34.38 15.32
N HIS A 289 -2.41 33.55 16.17
CA HIS A 289 -1.75 32.99 17.35
C HIS A 289 -0.57 32.10 16.99
N TRP A 290 -0.66 31.29 15.93
CA TRP A 290 0.48 30.50 15.46
C TRP A 290 1.62 31.35 14.91
N GLN A 291 1.31 32.45 14.21
CA GLN A 291 2.31 33.42 13.76
C GLN A 291 3.03 34.06 14.96
N GLU A 292 2.31 34.46 16.01
CA GLU A 292 2.89 35.00 17.25
C GLU A 292 3.83 34.00 17.95
N LEU A 293 3.56 32.70 17.80
CA LEU A 293 4.37 31.62 18.39
C LEU A 293 5.55 31.18 17.52
N GLY A 294 5.67 31.72 16.30
CA GLY A 294 6.69 31.36 15.33
C GLY A 294 6.48 29.97 14.72
N CYS A 295 5.22 29.53 14.58
CA CYS A 295 4.92 28.32 13.82
C CYS A 295 5.10 28.57 12.32
N THR A 296 5.70 27.61 11.62
CA THR A 296 5.96 27.67 10.18
C THR A 296 4.92 26.92 9.36
N GLU A 297 4.24 25.96 9.98
CA GLU A 297 3.21 25.14 9.34
C GLU A 297 2.06 24.90 10.33
N ALA A 298 0.85 24.68 9.82
CA ALA A 298 -0.30 24.28 10.62
C ALA A 298 -0.96 23.03 10.04
N LEU A 299 -1.40 22.15 10.94
CA LEU A 299 -2.04 20.89 10.59
C LEU A 299 -3.43 20.79 11.19
N LEU A 300 -4.36 20.42 10.32
CA LEU A 300 -5.75 20.19 10.63
C LEU A 300 -6.04 18.73 10.31
N ILE A 301 -6.23 17.91 11.34
CA ILE A 301 -6.30 16.45 11.22
C ILE A 301 -7.55 15.98 10.48
N TYR A 302 -8.64 16.73 10.61
CA TYR A 302 -9.90 16.41 9.96
C TYR A 302 -10.67 17.69 9.62
N ALA A 303 -10.97 17.87 8.33
CA ALA A 303 -11.91 18.87 7.85
C ALA A 303 -13.24 18.21 7.48
N SER A 304 -14.34 18.73 8.01
CA SER A 304 -15.68 18.39 7.50
C SER A 304 -15.85 18.96 6.08
N GLU A 305 -16.73 18.33 5.28
CA GLU A 305 -17.04 18.81 3.92
C GLU A 305 -17.54 20.26 3.91
N ASP A 306 -18.32 20.64 4.93
CA ASP A 306 -18.81 22.01 5.11
C ASP A 306 -17.70 23.01 5.47
N GLY A 307 -16.70 22.58 6.25
CA GLY A 307 -15.58 23.41 6.67
C GLY A 307 -14.50 23.58 5.60
N LYS A 308 -14.34 22.58 4.72
CA LYS A 308 -13.26 22.51 3.70
C LYS A 308 -13.13 23.77 2.86
N ARG A 309 -14.25 24.33 2.40
CA ARG A 309 -14.28 25.56 1.58
C ARG A 309 -13.72 26.79 2.30
N ILE A 310 -13.82 26.84 3.63
CA ILE A 310 -13.27 27.95 4.43
C ILE A 310 -11.76 27.81 4.49
N TYR A 311 -11.27 26.59 4.77
CA TYR A 311 -9.84 26.31 4.87
C TYR A 311 -9.13 26.55 3.54
N GLU A 312 -9.67 26.06 2.42
CA GLU A 312 -9.10 26.30 1.07
C GLU A 312 -8.95 27.80 0.76
N LYS A 313 -9.93 28.63 1.15
CA LYS A 313 -9.87 30.09 0.98
C LYS A 313 -8.82 30.77 1.87
N LEU A 314 -8.40 30.11 2.94
CA LEU A 314 -7.34 30.57 3.85
C LEU A 314 -5.98 29.99 3.45
N GLY A 315 -5.88 29.31 2.30
CA GLY A 315 -4.62 28.76 1.78
C GLY A 315 -4.31 27.34 2.25
N PHE A 316 -5.22 26.68 2.97
CA PHE A 316 -5.02 25.27 3.32
C PHE A 316 -5.08 24.39 2.09
N THR A 317 -4.14 23.45 2.00
CA THR A 317 -4.06 22.43 0.96
C THR A 317 -4.26 21.04 1.56
N LYS A 318 -4.41 20.03 0.69
CA LYS A 318 -4.49 18.63 1.12
C LYS A 318 -3.23 18.26 1.91
N GLY A 319 -3.40 17.73 3.12
CA GLY A 319 -2.31 17.34 4.00
C GLY A 319 -1.81 15.91 3.75
N ASP A 320 -0.66 15.60 4.35
CA ASP A 320 0.08 14.33 4.22
C ASP A 320 -0.32 13.27 5.26
N THR A 321 -1.53 13.39 5.81
CA THR A 321 -2.02 12.48 6.85
C THR A 321 -2.73 11.29 6.22
N LEU A 322 -2.35 10.09 6.65
CA LEU A 322 -2.99 8.84 6.27
C LEU A 322 -3.59 8.14 7.49
N PHE A 323 -4.76 7.52 7.30
CA PHE A 323 -5.46 6.74 8.33
C PHE A 323 -5.59 5.28 7.96
N LEU A 324 -5.39 4.43 8.95
CA LEU A 324 -5.90 3.07 8.97
C LEU A 324 -7.01 3.01 10.00
N GLU A 325 -8.25 3.03 9.52
CA GLU A 325 -9.46 3.19 10.36
C GLU A 325 -9.79 1.94 11.19
N ASP A 326 -9.29 0.79 10.75
CA ASP A 326 -9.57 -0.49 11.38
C ASP A 326 -8.34 -1.40 11.31
N LEU A 327 -7.59 -1.44 12.40
CA LEU A 327 -6.42 -2.33 12.49
C LEU A 327 -6.82 -3.80 12.40
N SER A 328 -8.06 -4.18 12.73
CA SER A 328 -8.48 -5.58 12.59
C SER A 328 -8.46 -6.05 11.13
N ARG A 329 -8.72 -5.13 10.17
CA ARG A 329 -8.63 -5.37 8.72
C ARG A 329 -7.20 -5.39 8.19
N PHE A 330 -6.21 -5.03 9.01
CA PHE A 330 -4.82 -5.14 8.62
C PHE A 330 -4.42 -6.63 8.55
N GLU A 331 -4.49 -7.19 7.35
CA GLU A 331 -4.24 -8.60 7.00
C GLU A 331 -2.77 -9.05 7.15
N TYR A 332 -1.96 -8.33 7.91
CA TYR A 332 -0.61 -8.79 8.23
C TYR A 332 -0.57 -9.86 9.33
N SER A 333 -1.57 -9.91 10.20
CA SER A 333 -1.60 -10.94 11.25
C SER A 333 -1.98 -12.32 10.72
N LEU A 334 -2.64 -12.40 9.56
CA LEU A 334 -3.07 -13.68 8.99
C LEU A 334 -1.89 -14.45 8.41
N THR A 335 -1.08 -13.85 7.54
CA THR A 335 0.02 -14.59 6.90
C THR A 335 1.24 -14.84 7.79
N ARG A 336 1.56 -13.99 8.78
CA ARG A 336 2.65 -14.29 9.72
C ARG A 336 2.28 -15.39 10.70
N LYS A 337 1.10 -15.29 11.33
CA LYS A 337 0.61 -16.34 12.22
C LYS A 337 0.41 -17.63 11.43
N ALA A 338 -0.17 -17.57 10.23
CA ALA A 338 -0.25 -18.73 9.35
C ALA A 338 1.13 -19.29 8.98
N ALA A 339 2.13 -18.45 8.71
CA ALA A 339 3.49 -18.91 8.42
C ALA A 339 4.15 -19.57 9.64
N GLU A 340 3.90 -19.07 10.85
CA GLU A 340 4.36 -19.69 12.10
C GLU A 340 3.63 -21.00 12.38
N ASP A 341 2.31 -21.04 12.22
CA ASP A 341 1.47 -22.24 12.34
C ASP A 341 1.91 -23.30 11.31
N LEU A 342 2.18 -22.88 10.06
CA LEU A 342 2.73 -23.73 9.02
C LEU A 342 4.11 -24.25 9.41
N ARG A 343 5.02 -23.38 9.88
CA ARG A 343 6.35 -23.79 10.35
C ARG A 343 6.26 -24.86 11.44
N ASN A 344 5.29 -24.75 12.35
CA ASN A 344 5.09 -25.69 13.43
C ASN A 344 4.53 -27.05 12.96
N GLN A 345 3.80 -27.08 11.84
CA GLN A 345 3.25 -28.31 11.25
C GLN A 345 4.19 -28.99 10.25
N LEU A 346 5.17 -28.27 9.70
CA LEU A 346 6.11 -28.80 8.73
C LEU A 346 7.23 -29.64 9.39
N PRO A 347 7.85 -30.58 8.64
CA PRO A 347 8.99 -31.36 9.12
C PRO A 347 10.18 -30.47 9.56
N GLU A 348 11.08 -31.00 10.40
CA GLU A 348 12.27 -30.27 10.90
C GLU A 348 13.11 -29.62 9.78
N THR A 349 13.21 -30.28 8.62
CA THR A 349 13.94 -29.79 7.44
C THR A 349 13.38 -28.49 6.87
N TRP A 350 12.16 -28.10 7.23
CA TRP A 350 11.48 -26.89 6.80
C TRP A 350 11.50 -25.76 7.84
N LYS A 351 11.91 -26.03 9.08
CA LYS A 351 11.90 -25.01 10.14
C LYS A 351 12.88 -23.87 9.88
N ASN A 352 13.95 -24.14 9.14
CA ASN A 352 14.93 -23.15 8.71
C ASN A 352 14.48 -22.26 7.54
N LYS A 353 13.30 -22.53 6.93
CA LYS A 353 12.79 -21.70 5.85
C LYS A 353 12.41 -20.31 6.38
N SER A 354 12.75 -19.28 5.61
CA SER A 354 12.46 -17.90 6.00
C SER A 354 10.96 -17.68 6.13
N PRO A 355 10.51 -16.78 7.03
CA PRO A 355 9.09 -16.42 7.14
C PRO A 355 8.49 -16.01 5.80
N ARG A 356 9.26 -15.29 4.97
CA ARG A 356 8.85 -14.89 3.61
C ARG A 356 8.56 -16.08 2.71
N TYR A 357 9.43 -17.10 2.70
CA TYR A 357 9.21 -18.28 1.86
C TYR A 357 7.96 -19.05 2.29
N LEU A 358 7.73 -19.18 3.61
CA LEU A 358 6.51 -19.80 4.13
C LEU A 358 5.26 -19.00 3.80
N ARG A 359 5.33 -17.66 3.85
CA ARG A 359 4.25 -16.78 3.39
C ARG A 359 3.97 -16.95 1.90
N GLN A 360 5.01 -16.96 1.06
CA GLN A 360 4.86 -17.21 -0.37
C GLN A 360 4.22 -18.58 -0.63
N LEU A 361 4.60 -19.60 0.13
CA LEU A 361 3.98 -20.92 0.03
C LEU A 361 2.49 -20.90 0.44
N LEU A 362 2.11 -20.09 1.42
CA LEU A 362 0.71 -19.90 1.82
C LEU A 362 -0.12 -19.08 0.83
N MET A 363 0.51 -18.30 -0.04
CA MET A 363 -0.17 -17.50 -1.07
C MET A 363 -0.42 -18.28 -2.37
N THR A 364 -0.06 -19.56 -2.44
CA THR A 364 -0.29 -20.36 -3.65
C THR A 364 -1.76 -20.68 -3.84
N VAL A 365 -2.24 -20.59 -5.08
CA VAL A 365 -3.53 -21.19 -5.46
C VAL A 365 -3.39 -22.72 -5.56
N PRO A 366 -4.47 -23.52 -5.42
CA PRO A 366 -4.38 -24.98 -5.39
C PRO A 366 -3.64 -25.60 -6.58
N HIS A 367 -3.96 -25.15 -7.80
CA HIS A 367 -3.30 -25.62 -9.03
C HIS A 367 -1.79 -25.34 -9.04
N GLN A 368 -1.39 -24.16 -8.56
CA GLN A 368 0.02 -23.80 -8.44
C GLN A 368 0.71 -24.68 -7.39
N LEU A 369 0.12 -24.84 -6.19
CA LEU A 369 0.67 -25.68 -5.13
C LEU A 369 0.86 -27.13 -5.58
N ASN A 370 -0.12 -27.66 -6.31
CA ASN A 370 -0.13 -29.04 -6.80
C ASN A 370 0.96 -29.28 -7.85
N SER A 371 1.28 -28.28 -8.69
CA SER A 371 2.35 -28.36 -9.69
C SER A 371 3.77 -28.36 -9.10
N LEU A 372 3.96 -27.80 -7.91
CA LEU A 372 5.30 -27.65 -7.33
C LEU A 372 5.91 -29.03 -6.96
N PRO A 373 7.24 -29.21 -7.08
CA PRO A 373 7.94 -30.43 -6.73
C PRO A 373 8.14 -30.53 -5.20
N LEU A 374 7.02 -30.57 -4.45
CA LEU A 374 6.99 -30.66 -2.99
C LEU A 374 6.39 -32.00 -2.55
N ASP A 375 6.83 -32.49 -1.38
CA ASP A 375 6.24 -33.68 -0.75
C ASP A 375 4.74 -33.48 -0.49
N SER A 376 3.94 -34.53 -0.69
CA SER A 376 2.48 -34.49 -0.50
C SER A 376 2.08 -34.02 0.91
N GLN A 377 2.87 -34.38 1.93
CA GLN A 377 2.64 -33.93 3.31
C GLN A 377 2.77 -32.40 3.43
N VAL A 378 3.76 -31.80 2.77
CA VAL A 378 3.96 -30.34 2.79
C VAL A 378 2.78 -29.64 2.10
N LYS A 379 2.37 -30.12 0.92
CA LYS A 379 1.20 -29.58 0.20
C LYS A 379 -0.07 -29.64 1.05
N GLN A 380 -0.29 -30.76 1.74
CA GLN A 380 -1.42 -30.92 2.66
C GLN A 380 -1.35 -29.94 3.84
N SER A 381 -0.19 -29.77 4.49
CA SER A 381 -0.02 -28.81 5.57
C SER A 381 -0.31 -27.38 5.11
N VAL A 382 0.17 -26.99 3.93
CA VAL A 382 -0.12 -25.67 3.34
C VAL A 382 -1.63 -25.50 3.17
N ALA A 383 -2.31 -26.43 2.51
CA ALA A 383 -3.76 -26.35 2.29
C ALA A 383 -4.56 -26.31 3.61
N ILE A 384 -4.15 -27.08 4.64
CA ILE A 384 -4.77 -27.06 5.97
C ILE A 384 -4.64 -25.69 6.61
N ILE A 385 -3.43 -25.13 6.65
CA ILE A 385 -3.19 -23.81 7.21
C ILE A 385 -3.95 -22.74 6.41
N GLN A 386 -3.96 -22.84 5.09
CA GLN A 386 -4.70 -21.92 4.24
C GLN A 386 -6.21 -21.91 4.60
N LYS A 387 -6.80 -23.08 4.83
CA LYS A 387 -8.20 -23.21 5.26
C LYS A 387 -8.42 -22.66 6.67
N GLN A 388 -7.52 -22.96 7.62
CA GLN A 388 -7.61 -22.46 9.00
C GLN A 388 -7.59 -20.93 9.07
N HIS A 389 -6.87 -20.29 8.14
CA HIS A 389 -6.73 -18.84 8.07
C HIS A 389 -7.61 -18.19 6.98
N ASN A 390 -8.56 -18.91 6.39
CA ASN A 390 -9.48 -18.40 5.35
C ASN A 390 -8.78 -17.75 4.13
N ILE A 391 -7.61 -18.26 3.75
CA ILE A 391 -6.85 -17.84 2.55
C ILE A 391 -6.88 -18.88 1.43
N TYR A 392 -7.50 -20.04 1.67
CA TYR A 392 -7.66 -21.10 0.68
C TYR A 392 -8.71 -20.71 -0.36
N VAL A 393 -8.36 -20.79 -1.64
CA VAL A 393 -9.30 -20.67 -2.76
C VAL A 393 -9.90 -22.04 -3.03
N ASP A 394 -11.22 -22.15 -2.85
CA ASP A 394 -11.94 -23.41 -3.09
C ASP A 394 -12.00 -23.74 -4.59
N GLU A 395 -11.77 -24.99 -4.97
CA GLU A 395 -11.81 -25.41 -6.38
C GLU A 395 -13.24 -25.63 -6.88
N GLU A 396 -14.16 -26.01 -5.99
CA GLU A 396 -15.55 -26.34 -6.30
C GLU A 396 -16.49 -25.16 -6.05
N ASP A 397 -16.22 -24.35 -5.02
CA ASP A 397 -17.10 -23.25 -4.59
C ASP A 397 -16.39 -21.91 -4.37
N ASN A 398 -16.08 -21.22 -5.47
CA ASN A 398 -15.42 -19.92 -5.48
C ASN A 398 -16.18 -18.87 -6.30
N TRP A 399 -15.63 -17.66 -6.43
CA TRP A 399 -16.26 -16.61 -7.23
C TRP A 399 -16.52 -17.03 -8.68
N PHE A 400 -15.58 -17.74 -9.32
CA PHE A 400 -15.72 -18.20 -10.70
C PHE A 400 -16.88 -19.18 -10.85
N THR A 401 -16.92 -20.26 -10.05
CA THR A 401 -17.96 -21.29 -10.15
C THR A 401 -19.35 -20.73 -9.85
N ARG A 402 -19.47 -19.82 -8.89
CA ARG A 402 -20.73 -19.13 -8.55
C ARG A 402 -21.23 -18.17 -9.64
N ASN A 403 -20.34 -17.65 -10.50
CA ASN A 403 -20.68 -16.65 -11.50
C ASN A 403 -20.70 -17.19 -12.94
N LEU A 404 -20.56 -18.50 -13.18
CA LEU A 404 -20.58 -19.11 -14.51
C LEU A 404 -21.75 -18.65 -15.39
N HIS A 405 -22.96 -18.60 -14.82
CA HIS A 405 -24.19 -18.16 -15.50
C HIS A 405 -24.18 -16.69 -15.97
N ARG A 406 -23.24 -15.87 -15.47
CA ARG A 406 -23.05 -14.46 -15.83
C ARG A 406 -21.85 -14.26 -16.76
N MET A 407 -21.09 -15.33 -17.01
CA MET A 407 -19.92 -15.33 -17.88
C MET A 407 -20.29 -15.81 -19.30
N GLY A 408 -19.34 -15.77 -20.22
CA GLY A 408 -19.57 -16.08 -21.64
C GLY A 408 -20.09 -14.91 -22.48
N GLY A 409 -20.42 -13.76 -21.86
CA GLY A 409 -20.75 -12.51 -22.54
C GLY A 409 -19.97 -11.31 -21.97
N GLY A 410 -19.64 -10.32 -22.83
CA GLY A 410 -19.01 -9.06 -22.40
C GLY A 410 -17.48 -9.10 -22.22
N PHE A 411 -16.82 -10.13 -22.73
CA PHE A 411 -15.38 -10.11 -23.04
C PHE A 411 -15.26 -10.28 -24.55
N ASP A 412 -14.99 -9.18 -25.24
CA ASP A 412 -14.96 -9.09 -26.70
C ASP A 412 -13.73 -8.26 -27.08
N MET A 413 -12.76 -8.90 -27.73
CA MET A 413 -11.49 -8.27 -28.07
C MET A 413 -11.58 -7.22 -29.18
N GLU A 414 -12.62 -7.23 -30.03
CA GLU A 414 -12.85 -6.14 -30.98
C GLU A 414 -13.25 -4.86 -30.23
N VAL A 415 -14.03 -4.99 -29.14
CA VAL A 415 -14.42 -3.85 -28.29
C VAL A 415 -13.29 -3.43 -27.36
N LEU A 416 -12.57 -4.41 -26.80
CA LEU A 416 -11.50 -4.20 -25.82
C LEU A 416 -10.15 -3.87 -26.46
N CYS A 417 -10.06 -3.74 -27.79
CA CYS A 417 -8.82 -3.37 -28.50
C CYS A 417 -8.22 -2.02 -28.06
N LYS A 418 -9.02 -1.15 -27.42
CA LYS A 418 -8.52 0.10 -26.83
C LYS A 418 -7.78 -0.18 -25.51
N PRO A 419 -6.50 0.23 -25.38
CA PRO A 419 -5.68 -0.03 -24.21
C PRO A 419 -6.33 0.34 -22.88
N GLU A 420 -7.04 1.47 -22.81
CA GLU A 420 -7.68 1.96 -21.58
C GLU A 420 -8.87 1.08 -21.16
N LEU A 421 -9.62 0.54 -22.12
CA LEU A 421 -10.74 -0.36 -21.86
C LEU A 421 -10.25 -1.73 -21.40
N LEU A 422 -9.20 -2.25 -22.04
CA LEU A 422 -8.56 -3.50 -21.64
C LEU A 422 -8.00 -3.40 -20.21
N ALA A 423 -7.24 -2.32 -19.92
CA ALA A 423 -6.72 -2.05 -18.59
C ALA A 423 -7.84 -1.98 -17.54
N THR A 424 -8.92 -1.25 -17.84
CA THR A 424 -10.07 -1.12 -16.92
C THR A 424 -10.78 -2.47 -16.68
N LYS A 425 -10.84 -3.34 -17.70
CA LYS A 425 -11.43 -4.68 -17.58
C LYS A 425 -10.60 -5.54 -16.62
N PHE A 426 -9.29 -5.58 -16.80
CA PHE A 426 -8.39 -6.35 -15.94
C PHE A 426 -8.22 -5.74 -14.55
N ASP A 427 -8.29 -4.41 -14.40
CA ASP A 427 -8.34 -3.76 -13.08
C ASP A 427 -9.52 -4.28 -12.25
N LYS A 428 -10.70 -4.46 -12.88
CA LYS A 428 -11.88 -5.03 -12.21
C LYS A 428 -11.73 -6.52 -11.91
N LEU A 429 -11.15 -7.29 -12.84
CA LEU A 429 -10.97 -8.74 -12.69
C LEU A 429 -9.87 -9.11 -11.70
N SER A 430 -8.89 -8.24 -11.45
CA SER A 430 -7.77 -8.47 -10.53
C SER A 430 -8.21 -8.98 -9.16
N LYS A 431 -9.37 -8.53 -8.67
CA LYS A 431 -9.96 -8.90 -7.37
C LYS A 431 -10.37 -10.37 -7.26
N TYR A 432 -10.63 -11.01 -8.40
CA TYR A 432 -11.18 -12.38 -8.49
C TYR A 432 -10.26 -13.30 -9.30
N TRP A 433 -9.05 -12.85 -9.62
CA TRP A 433 -8.20 -13.56 -10.58
C TRP A 433 -7.70 -14.90 -10.04
N GLU A 434 -7.49 -15.02 -8.73
CA GLU A 434 -7.14 -16.29 -8.08
C GLU A 434 -8.29 -17.31 -8.17
N ASP A 435 -9.53 -16.86 -7.93
CA ASP A 435 -10.74 -17.66 -8.12
C ASP A 435 -10.89 -18.07 -9.59
N PHE A 436 -10.61 -17.16 -10.52
CA PHE A 436 -10.69 -17.42 -11.95
C PHE A 436 -9.70 -18.51 -12.37
N VAL A 437 -8.42 -18.34 -12.05
CA VAL A 437 -7.34 -19.30 -12.37
C VAL A 437 -7.59 -20.68 -11.73
N THR A 438 -8.14 -20.69 -10.51
CA THR A 438 -8.49 -21.94 -9.81
C THR A 438 -9.72 -22.58 -10.45
N GLY A 439 -10.81 -21.83 -10.65
CA GLY A 439 -12.04 -22.37 -11.22
C GLY A 439 -11.92 -22.80 -12.69
N CYS A 440 -11.05 -22.15 -13.48
CA CYS A 440 -10.87 -22.46 -14.90
C CYS A 440 -9.86 -23.59 -15.18
N GLY A 441 -9.22 -24.19 -14.18
CA GLY A 441 -8.36 -25.36 -14.44
C GLY A 441 -6.96 -25.03 -14.97
N TYR A 442 -6.39 -23.87 -14.66
CA TYR A 442 -5.12 -23.36 -15.22
C TYR A 442 -3.83 -24.14 -14.84
N ILE A 443 -3.94 -25.39 -14.38
CA ILE A 443 -2.84 -26.19 -13.82
C ILE A 443 -1.71 -26.46 -14.82
N LYS A 444 -2.04 -26.62 -16.10
CA LYS A 444 -1.07 -26.99 -17.15
C LYS A 444 -0.02 -25.92 -17.42
N VAL A 445 -0.35 -24.65 -17.20
CA VAL A 445 0.63 -23.56 -17.32
C VAL A 445 1.67 -23.64 -16.21
N PHE A 446 1.25 -23.99 -14.98
CA PHE A 446 2.19 -24.14 -13.87
C PHE A 446 3.07 -25.37 -14.01
N GLU A 447 2.50 -26.52 -14.41
CA GLU A 447 3.27 -27.73 -14.71
C GLU A 447 4.36 -27.43 -15.75
N TRP A 448 4.00 -26.75 -16.84
CA TRP A 448 4.96 -26.39 -17.89
C TRP A 448 6.09 -25.48 -17.37
N ILE A 449 5.77 -24.44 -16.59
CA ILE A 449 6.81 -23.55 -16.04
C ILE A 449 7.71 -24.26 -15.04
N VAL A 450 7.17 -25.21 -14.26
CA VAL A 450 7.98 -26.07 -13.37
C VAL A 450 8.96 -26.91 -14.18
N GLU A 451 8.55 -27.49 -15.29
CA GLU A 451 9.43 -28.23 -16.20
C GLU A 451 10.50 -27.33 -16.84
N MET A 452 10.15 -26.09 -17.18
CA MET A 452 11.08 -25.15 -17.80
C MET A 452 12.16 -24.64 -16.83
N LYS A 453 11.97 -24.76 -15.50
CA LYS A 453 12.89 -24.25 -14.48
C LYS A 453 14.34 -24.71 -14.67
N GLU A 454 14.53 -25.99 -14.98
CA GLU A 454 15.86 -26.59 -15.12
C GLU A 454 16.49 -26.28 -16.48
N VAL A 455 15.69 -26.05 -17.52
CA VAL A 455 16.22 -25.96 -18.89
C VAL A 455 16.35 -24.53 -19.40
N ALA A 456 15.54 -23.59 -18.92
CA ALA A 456 15.54 -22.19 -19.36
C ALA A 456 16.02 -21.20 -18.28
N PHE A 457 15.92 -21.57 -17.00
CA PHE A 457 16.17 -20.65 -15.88
C PHE A 457 17.36 -21.05 -15.00
N GLU A 458 18.14 -22.08 -15.35
CA GLU A 458 19.31 -22.50 -14.56
C GLU A 458 20.37 -21.40 -14.53
N GLU A 459 20.72 -20.86 -15.70
CA GLU A 459 21.77 -19.82 -15.87
C GLU A 459 21.19 -18.39 -16.06
N ALA A 460 19.88 -18.23 -15.95
CA ALA A 460 19.22 -16.95 -16.17
C ALA A 460 19.39 -16.01 -14.96
N ASN A 461 19.79 -14.77 -15.21
CA ASN A 461 19.89 -13.73 -14.19
C ASN A 461 18.81 -12.66 -14.30
N THR A 462 18.27 -12.44 -15.51
CA THR A 462 17.25 -11.41 -15.79
C THR A 462 16.09 -12.01 -16.57
N VAL A 463 14.92 -12.03 -15.94
CA VAL A 463 13.65 -12.51 -16.50
C VAL A 463 12.68 -11.35 -16.66
N VAL A 464 12.04 -11.25 -17.82
CA VAL A 464 10.96 -10.31 -18.07
C VAL A 464 9.66 -11.09 -18.29
N ASP A 465 8.69 -10.90 -17.41
CA ASP A 465 7.38 -11.54 -17.45
C ASP A 465 6.36 -10.55 -18.03
N LEU A 466 5.89 -10.82 -19.24
CA LEU A 466 5.00 -9.97 -20.02
C LEU A 466 3.54 -10.42 -19.80
N ALA A 467 2.64 -9.44 -19.69
CA ALA A 467 1.25 -9.67 -19.28
C ALA A 467 1.19 -10.48 -17.97
N CYS A 468 1.97 -10.01 -16.98
CA CYS A 468 2.27 -10.80 -15.78
C CYS A 468 1.05 -11.04 -14.86
N GLY A 469 -0.06 -10.34 -15.09
CA GLY A 469 -1.29 -10.46 -14.30
C GLY A 469 -1.02 -10.22 -12.82
N ILE A 470 -1.64 -11.05 -11.96
CA ILE A 470 -1.42 -10.99 -10.50
C ILE A 470 -0.10 -11.63 -10.05
N GLY A 471 0.80 -12.00 -10.97
CA GLY A 471 2.16 -12.38 -10.60
C GLY A 471 2.42 -13.86 -10.31
N LEU A 472 1.56 -14.76 -10.80
CA LEU A 472 1.67 -16.18 -10.50
C LEU A 472 2.92 -16.84 -11.12
N MET A 473 3.41 -16.35 -12.26
CA MET A 473 4.62 -16.90 -12.90
C MET A 473 5.87 -16.62 -12.07
N ALA A 474 6.11 -15.36 -11.71
CA ALA A 474 7.23 -15.03 -10.82
C ALA A 474 7.12 -15.72 -9.47
N HIS A 475 5.90 -15.86 -8.95
CA HIS A 475 5.64 -16.57 -7.70
C HIS A 475 6.04 -18.05 -7.78
N THR A 476 5.68 -18.75 -8.85
CA THR A 476 6.15 -20.11 -9.12
C THR A 476 7.68 -20.16 -9.20
N LEU A 477 8.31 -19.26 -9.96
CA LEU A 477 9.78 -19.21 -10.07
C LEU A 477 10.47 -19.00 -8.71
N ARG A 478 9.93 -18.15 -7.84
CA ARG A 478 10.48 -17.94 -6.48
C ARG A 478 10.36 -19.18 -5.61
N LEU A 479 9.24 -19.89 -5.68
CA LEU A 479 9.04 -21.16 -4.98
C LEU A 479 9.96 -22.27 -5.50
N LEU A 480 10.31 -22.22 -6.79
CA LEU A 480 11.35 -23.04 -7.42
C LEU A 480 12.77 -22.49 -7.20
N ASN A 481 12.94 -21.62 -6.19
CA ASN A 481 14.21 -21.08 -5.75
C ASN A 481 14.98 -20.25 -6.80
N PHE A 482 14.32 -19.72 -7.83
CA PHE A 482 14.93 -18.78 -8.76
C PHE A 482 15.36 -17.49 -8.04
N LYS A 483 16.64 -17.11 -8.18
CA LYS A 483 17.24 -15.96 -7.48
C LYS A 483 17.49 -14.74 -8.37
N GLY A 484 17.39 -14.91 -9.69
CA GLY A 484 17.61 -13.82 -10.63
C GLY A 484 16.56 -12.70 -10.48
N HIS A 485 16.85 -11.58 -11.14
CA HIS A 485 15.96 -10.45 -11.26
C HIS A 485 14.74 -10.83 -12.10
N ILE A 486 13.52 -10.56 -11.60
CA ILE A 486 12.28 -10.72 -12.38
C ILE A 486 11.57 -9.37 -12.41
N THR A 487 11.29 -8.88 -13.62
CA THR A 487 10.39 -7.73 -13.84
C THR A 487 9.07 -8.19 -14.45
N GLY A 488 7.96 -7.79 -13.82
CA GLY A 488 6.61 -8.02 -14.33
C GLY A 488 6.08 -6.80 -15.07
N ILE A 489 5.51 -7.00 -16.25
CA ILE A 489 4.92 -5.94 -17.06
C ILE A 489 3.45 -6.27 -17.34
N ASP A 490 2.57 -5.34 -17.01
CA ASP A 490 1.14 -5.47 -17.29
C ASP A 490 0.54 -4.11 -17.60
N ILE A 491 -0.57 -4.09 -18.34
CA ILE A 491 -1.29 -2.86 -18.67
C ILE A 491 -2.20 -2.41 -17.52
N SER A 492 -2.63 -3.35 -16.67
CA SER A 492 -3.57 -3.14 -15.57
C SER A 492 -2.84 -2.76 -14.27
N SER A 493 -3.25 -1.65 -13.67
CA SER A 493 -2.71 -1.25 -12.35
C SER A 493 -3.18 -2.20 -11.26
N GLY A 494 -4.44 -2.66 -11.32
CA GLY A 494 -5.00 -3.61 -10.36
C GLY A 494 -4.29 -4.97 -10.40
N MET A 495 -3.90 -5.46 -11.59
CA MET A 495 -3.07 -6.65 -11.71
C MET A 495 -1.69 -6.45 -11.06
N LEU A 496 -1.02 -5.34 -11.36
CA LEU A 496 0.30 -5.04 -10.78
C LEU A 496 0.26 -4.83 -9.26
N GLU A 497 -0.83 -4.28 -8.73
CA GLU A 497 -1.07 -4.18 -7.28
C GLU A 497 -1.11 -5.58 -6.65
N LYS A 498 -1.88 -6.51 -7.22
CA LYS A 498 -1.94 -7.91 -6.77
C LYS A 498 -0.63 -8.69 -6.96
N ALA A 499 0.11 -8.40 -8.04
CA ALA A 499 1.45 -8.94 -8.26
C ALA A 499 2.44 -8.47 -7.20
N ALA A 500 2.34 -7.21 -6.76
CA ALA A 500 3.21 -6.66 -5.73
C ALA A 500 2.96 -7.29 -4.35
N GLU A 501 1.70 -7.64 -4.02
CA GLU A 501 1.33 -8.30 -2.76
C GLU A 501 2.08 -9.63 -2.53
N ARG A 502 2.45 -10.34 -3.61
CA ARG A 502 3.20 -11.62 -3.56
C ARG A 502 4.68 -11.47 -3.27
N GLU A 503 5.23 -10.26 -3.41
CA GLU A 503 6.65 -9.99 -3.20
C GLU A 503 7.55 -10.92 -4.03
N CYS A 504 7.18 -11.22 -5.27
CA CYS A 504 7.94 -12.14 -6.13
C CYS A 504 8.73 -11.42 -7.24
N TYR A 505 8.26 -10.25 -7.67
CA TYR A 505 8.99 -9.38 -8.58
C TYR A 505 10.00 -8.49 -7.86
N ASN A 506 11.10 -8.19 -8.55
CA ASN A 506 12.01 -7.12 -8.15
C ASN A 506 11.48 -5.74 -8.58
N GLN A 507 10.73 -5.72 -9.69
CA GLN A 507 10.11 -4.53 -10.23
C GLN A 507 8.83 -4.88 -10.97
N THR A 508 7.82 -4.01 -10.88
CA THR A 508 6.64 -4.05 -11.75
C THR A 508 6.58 -2.78 -12.59
N ILE A 509 6.17 -2.90 -13.86
CA ILE A 509 6.06 -1.78 -14.79
C ILE A 509 4.68 -1.80 -15.43
N LYS A 510 3.98 -0.66 -15.35
CA LYS A 510 2.75 -0.45 -16.11
C LYS A 510 3.09 -0.03 -17.53
N ALA A 511 2.80 -0.89 -18.51
CA ALA A 511 3.04 -0.57 -19.91
C ALA A 511 2.05 -1.29 -20.84
N ASP A 512 1.82 -0.68 -22.00
CA ASP A 512 1.08 -1.28 -23.11
C ASP A 512 2.08 -2.00 -24.02
N LEU A 513 2.05 -3.33 -24.01
CA LEU A 513 3.00 -4.17 -24.76
C LEU A 513 2.85 -4.03 -26.28
N ASN A 514 1.70 -3.55 -26.78
CA ASN A 514 1.52 -3.23 -28.20
C ASN A 514 2.24 -1.93 -28.61
N LYS A 515 2.78 -1.17 -27.65
CA LYS A 515 3.62 0.02 -27.88
C LYS A 515 5.12 -0.25 -27.67
N GLY A 516 5.47 -1.46 -27.25
CA GLY A 516 6.84 -1.90 -27.01
C GLY A 516 7.11 -2.35 -25.58
N ILE A 517 8.24 -3.02 -25.40
CA ILE A 517 8.70 -3.51 -24.11
C ILE A 517 9.67 -2.47 -23.51
N PRO A 518 9.39 -1.89 -22.33
CA PRO A 518 10.19 -0.83 -21.70
C PRO A 518 11.51 -1.35 -21.10
N PHE A 519 12.31 -2.02 -21.93
CA PHE A 519 13.62 -2.59 -21.61
C PHE A 519 14.64 -2.20 -22.66
N ALA A 520 15.90 -2.13 -22.24
CA ALA A 520 17.02 -1.91 -23.15
C ALA A 520 17.21 -3.11 -24.09
N THR A 521 17.77 -2.84 -25.27
CA THR A 521 18.19 -3.90 -26.20
C THR A 521 19.24 -4.80 -25.55
N ASN A 522 19.16 -6.12 -25.78
CA ASN A 522 20.11 -7.12 -25.24
C ASN A 522 20.27 -7.06 -23.70
N SER A 523 19.17 -6.96 -22.96
CA SER A 523 19.18 -6.78 -21.50
C SER A 523 18.60 -7.96 -20.71
N ALA A 524 17.76 -8.79 -21.32
CA ALA A 524 17.13 -9.94 -20.67
C ALA A 524 17.77 -11.27 -21.09
N ASP A 525 17.82 -12.24 -20.17
CA ASP A 525 18.21 -13.62 -20.47
C ASP A 525 17.00 -14.43 -20.93
N VAL A 526 15.84 -14.19 -20.30
CA VAL A 526 14.59 -14.89 -20.58
C VAL A 526 13.42 -13.91 -20.63
N VAL A 527 12.53 -14.09 -21.61
CA VAL A 527 11.23 -13.42 -21.69
C VAL A 527 10.11 -14.45 -21.62
N ILE A 528 9.10 -14.20 -20.78
CA ILE A 528 7.93 -15.07 -20.61
C ILE A 528 6.69 -14.28 -21.04
N CYS A 529 5.77 -14.92 -21.75
CA CYS A 529 4.42 -14.40 -21.98
C CYS A 529 3.43 -15.58 -22.09
N THR A 530 2.68 -15.83 -21.02
CA THR A 530 1.74 -16.96 -20.94
C THR A 530 0.31 -16.48 -20.74
N GLY A 531 -0.64 -17.04 -21.50
CA GLY A 531 -2.07 -16.77 -21.32
C GLY A 531 -2.57 -15.43 -21.84
N SER A 532 -1.80 -14.76 -22.70
CA SER A 532 -2.15 -13.42 -23.20
C SER A 532 -1.57 -13.08 -24.58
N THR A 533 -0.83 -13.99 -25.23
CA THR A 533 -0.24 -13.69 -26.56
C THR A 533 -1.33 -13.43 -27.60
N GLU A 534 -2.46 -14.11 -27.48
CA GLU A 534 -3.65 -13.95 -28.32
C GLU A 534 -4.35 -12.59 -28.14
N LEU A 535 -3.98 -11.83 -27.11
CA LEU A 535 -4.49 -10.48 -26.82
C LEU A 535 -3.54 -9.37 -27.33
N LEU A 536 -2.40 -9.75 -27.91
CA LEU A 536 -1.32 -8.86 -28.31
C LEU A 536 -1.06 -8.95 -29.82
N ASP A 537 -0.49 -7.89 -30.39
CA ASP A 537 0.10 -7.93 -31.72
C ASP A 537 1.34 -8.84 -31.66
N THR A 538 1.18 -10.09 -32.09
CA THR A 538 2.22 -11.11 -31.99
C THR A 538 3.44 -10.76 -32.84
N VAL A 539 3.27 -10.07 -33.99
CA VAL A 539 4.40 -9.68 -34.84
C VAL A 539 5.24 -8.61 -34.13
N HIS A 540 4.58 -7.60 -33.56
CA HIS A 540 5.27 -6.58 -32.77
C HIS A 540 5.91 -7.16 -31.51
N LEU A 541 5.18 -8.02 -30.78
CA LEU A 541 5.65 -8.70 -29.58
C LEU A 541 6.93 -9.49 -29.85
N LEU A 542 6.95 -10.33 -30.89
CA LEU A 542 8.13 -11.14 -31.21
C LEU A 542 9.33 -10.27 -31.61
N SER A 543 9.10 -9.18 -32.36
CA SER A 543 10.16 -8.22 -32.69
C SER A 543 10.77 -7.57 -31.45
N GLU A 544 9.94 -7.15 -30.49
CA GLU A 544 10.38 -6.55 -29.24
C GLU A 544 11.04 -7.56 -28.30
N CYS A 545 10.53 -8.79 -28.21
CA CYS A 545 11.19 -9.88 -27.51
C CYS A 545 12.59 -10.13 -28.07
N ASN A 546 12.74 -10.16 -29.40
CA ASN A 546 14.04 -10.31 -30.04
C ASN A 546 14.97 -9.16 -29.66
N ARG A 547 14.49 -7.91 -29.73
CA ARG A 547 15.27 -6.72 -29.35
C ARG A 547 15.76 -6.79 -27.90
N VAL A 548 14.89 -7.13 -26.95
CA VAL A 548 15.19 -7.09 -25.51
C VAL A 548 16.09 -8.25 -25.08
N LEU A 549 15.98 -9.42 -25.69
CA LEU A 549 16.80 -10.59 -25.34
C LEU A 549 18.27 -10.43 -25.74
N LYS A 550 19.16 -10.89 -24.89
CA LYS A 550 20.58 -11.10 -25.24
C LYS A 550 20.71 -12.17 -26.33
N ASN A 551 21.87 -12.22 -26.98
CA ASN A 551 22.20 -13.33 -27.90
C ASN A 551 22.06 -14.67 -27.17
N GLN A 552 21.44 -15.65 -27.82
CA GLN A 552 21.11 -16.95 -27.23
C GLN A 552 20.12 -16.90 -26.04
N GLY A 553 19.54 -15.73 -25.74
CA GLY A 553 18.44 -15.60 -24.79
C GLY A 553 17.18 -16.32 -25.29
N GLU A 554 16.29 -16.66 -24.36
CA GLU A 554 15.15 -17.54 -24.64
C GLU A 554 13.81 -16.84 -24.42
N VAL A 555 12.83 -17.19 -25.26
CA VAL A 555 11.41 -16.83 -25.06
C VAL A 555 10.61 -18.06 -24.68
N LEU A 556 9.73 -17.90 -23.70
CA LEU A 556 8.74 -18.87 -23.28
C LEU A 556 7.36 -18.28 -23.56
N LEU A 557 6.69 -18.79 -24.59
CA LEU A 557 5.43 -18.27 -25.06
C LEU A 557 4.37 -19.36 -25.03
N SER A 558 3.13 -18.99 -24.78
CA SER A 558 1.98 -19.85 -25.02
C SER A 558 1.10 -19.25 -26.09
N PHE A 559 0.53 -20.05 -26.99
CA PHE A 559 -0.45 -19.59 -27.98
C PHE A 559 -1.72 -20.43 -27.89
N GLN A 560 -2.89 -19.82 -28.06
CA GLN A 560 -4.11 -20.60 -28.23
C GLN A 560 -3.99 -21.45 -29.50
N TYR A 561 -4.15 -22.76 -29.38
CA TYR A 561 -4.03 -23.71 -30.48
C TYR A 561 -5.34 -23.85 -31.24
N ASN A 562 -5.25 -23.96 -32.57
CA ASN A 562 -6.37 -24.32 -33.42
C ASN A 562 -5.90 -25.39 -34.41
N ASP A 563 -6.41 -26.62 -34.25
CA ASP A 563 -6.08 -27.75 -35.15
C ASP A 563 -6.98 -27.81 -36.40
N LEU A 564 -7.88 -26.82 -36.55
CA LEU A 564 -8.85 -26.66 -37.64
C LEU A 564 -9.91 -27.78 -37.74
N LYS A 565 -9.98 -28.71 -36.78
CA LYS A 565 -10.93 -29.83 -36.81
C LYS A 565 -12.25 -29.54 -36.10
N GLY A 566 -12.32 -28.48 -35.30
CA GLY A 566 -13.49 -28.12 -34.49
C GLY A 566 -13.71 -26.61 -34.36
N PRO A 567 -14.84 -26.19 -33.76
CA PRO A 567 -15.10 -24.79 -33.49
C PRO A 567 -14.10 -24.24 -32.47
N ASN A 568 -13.63 -23.01 -32.69
CA ASN A 568 -12.75 -22.34 -31.75
C ASN A 568 -13.51 -22.02 -30.44
N PRO A 569 -13.07 -22.55 -29.28
CA PRO A 569 -13.79 -22.40 -28.01
C PRO A 569 -13.91 -20.94 -27.54
N THR A 570 -13.04 -20.04 -28.00
CA THR A 570 -13.03 -18.62 -27.66
C THR A 570 -13.51 -17.71 -28.80
N ALA A 571 -14.13 -18.28 -29.85
CA ALA A 571 -14.64 -17.49 -30.98
C ALA A 571 -15.63 -16.39 -30.55
N HIS A 572 -16.46 -16.67 -29.53
CA HIS A 572 -17.40 -15.72 -28.95
C HIS A 572 -16.75 -14.51 -28.25
N GLN A 573 -15.42 -14.56 -28.05
CA GLN A 573 -14.60 -13.51 -27.46
C GLN A 573 -13.83 -12.69 -28.51
N ASN A 574 -14.01 -13.01 -29.80
CA ASN A 574 -13.20 -12.49 -30.90
C ASN A 574 -11.69 -12.76 -30.74
N VAL A 575 -11.37 -13.92 -30.17
CA VAL A 575 -10.01 -14.44 -30.03
C VAL A 575 -9.83 -15.58 -31.02
N SER A 576 -8.72 -15.60 -31.76
CA SER A 576 -8.39 -16.64 -32.73
C SER A 576 -7.16 -17.42 -32.30
N GLY A 577 -7.23 -18.75 -32.38
CA GLY A 577 -6.07 -19.61 -32.22
C GLY A 577 -5.23 -19.72 -33.49
N VAL A 578 -4.05 -20.32 -33.36
CA VAL A 578 -3.06 -20.51 -34.41
C VAL A 578 -2.70 -21.98 -34.58
N THR A 579 -2.26 -22.35 -35.78
CA THR A 579 -1.70 -23.67 -36.08
C THR A 579 -0.22 -23.72 -35.67
N LEU A 580 0.33 -24.93 -35.52
CA LEU A 580 1.75 -25.12 -35.24
C LEU A 580 2.64 -24.60 -36.39
N GLU A 581 2.19 -24.74 -37.64
CA GLU A 581 2.92 -24.26 -38.82
C GLU A 581 3.02 -22.73 -38.84
N GLU A 582 1.92 -22.04 -38.54
CA GLU A 582 1.89 -20.58 -38.45
C GLU A 582 2.81 -20.06 -37.34
N VAL A 583 2.74 -20.64 -36.14
CA VAL A 583 3.62 -20.24 -35.03
C VAL A 583 5.09 -20.47 -35.38
N ASN A 584 5.45 -21.65 -35.90
CA ASN A 584 6.84 -21.94 -36.28
C ASN A 584 7.36 -20.96 -37.33
N SER A 585 6.54 -20.61 -38.33
CA SER A 585 6.88 -19.63 -39.36
C SER A 585 7.08 -18.22 -38.78
N GLN A 586 6.20 -17.79 -37.87
CA GLN A 586 6.30 -16.50 -37.18
C GLN A 586 7.54 -16.42 -36.28
N MET A 587 7.84 -17.48 -35.53
CA MET A 587 9.04 -17.56 -34.69
C MET A 587 10.31 -17.41 -35.54
N LEU A 588 10.43 -18.18 -36.62
CA LEU A 588 11.59 -18.17 -37.49
C LEU A 588 11.79 -16.80 -38.18
N SER A 589 10.71 -16.23 -38.72
CA SER A 589 10.76 -14.90 -39.36
C SER A 589 11.10 -13.78 -38.38
N SER A 590 10.85 -13.97 -37.08
CA SER A 590 11.19 -13.03 -36.01
C SER A 590 12.57 -13.29 -35.38
N GLY A 591 13.38 -14.17 -35.98
CA GLY A 591 14.75 -14.44 -35.54
C GLY A 591 14.84 -15.39 -34.34
N PHE A 592 13.90 -16.33 -34.22
CA PHE A 592 13.91 -17.37 -33.20
C PHE A 592 13.95 -18.78 -33.79
N GLU A 593 14.72 -19.66 -33.15
CA GLU A 593 14.66 -21.10 -33.35
C GLU A 593 13.73 -21.71 -32.31
N VAL A 594 12.83 -22.61 -32.71
CA VAL A 594 11.98 -23.37 -31.76
C VAL A 594 12.78 -24.53 -31.20
N VAL A 595 13.07 -24.47 -29.90
CA VAL A 595 13.86 -25.49 -29.18
C VAL A 595 12.98 -26.66 -28.77
N SER A 596 11.78 -26.36 -28.25
CA SER A 596 10.79 -27.37 -27.87
C SER A 596 9.40 -26.77 -27.86
N TYR A 597 8.39 -27.61 -28.14
CA TYR A 597 6.99 -27.24 -27.99
C TYR A 597 6.17 -28.40 -27.41
N GLN A 598 5.05 -28.06 -26.78
CA GLN A 598 4.07 -28.99 -26.26
C GLN A 598 2.68 -28.51 -26.66
N VAL A 599 1.89 -29.40 -27.27
CA VAL A 599 0.45 -29.15 -27.51
C VAL A 599 -0.31 -29.70 -26.31
N CYS A 600 -1.11 -28.83 -25.69
CA CYS A 600 -1.98 -29.16 -24.58
C CYS A 600 -3.43 -29.06 -25.04
N GLU A 601 -4.17 -30.16 -25.04
CA GLU A 601 -5.57 -30.21 -25.51
C GLU A 601 -6.53 -29.41 -24.60
N CYS A 602 -6.15 -29.21 -23.34
CA CYS A 602 -6.92 -28.42 -22.38
C CYS A 602 -5.95 -27.74 -21.41
N ALA A 603 -5.57 -26.51 -21.70
CA ALA A 603 -4.76 -25.70 -20.78
C ALA A 603 -5.61 -25.09 -19.66
N PHE A 604 -6.87 -24.76 -19.97
CA PHE A 604 -7.92 -24.32 -19.06
C PHE A 604 -9.28 -24.47 -19.76
N VAL A 605 -10.37 -24.21 -19.03
CA VAL A 605 -11.72 -24.17 -19.56
C VAL A 605 -12.29 -22.75 -19.57
N THR A 606 -13.03 -22.39 -20.62
CA THR A 606 -13.71 -21.10 -20.73
C THR A 606 -15.24 -21.28 -20.67
N PRO A 607 -15.98 -20.42 -19.95
CA PRO A 607 -17.43 -20.44 -19.97
C PRO A 607 -17.98 -19.84 -21.27
N VAL A 608 -19.03 -20.44 -21.82
CA VAL A 608 -19.82 -19.88 -22.93
C VAL A 608 -21.20 -19.42 -22.43
N SER A 609 -21.94 -18.66 -23.26
CA SER A 609 -23.24 -18.06 -22.88
C SER A 609 -24.30 -19.06 -22.41
N SER A 610 -24.16 -20.36 -22.71
CA SER A 610 -25.04 -21.42 -22.18
C SER A 610 -24.74 -21.79 -20.73
N GLY A 611 -23.60 -21.35 -20.18
CA GLY A 611 -23.06 -21.78 -18.90
C GLY A 611 -22.13 -23.00 -18.97
N ASP A 612 -22.00 -23.62 -20.15
CA ASP A 612 -21.09 -24.75 -20.37
C ASP A 612 -19.63 -24.31 -20.34
N LEU A 613 -18.74 -25.24 -19.97
CA LEU A 613 -17.29 -25.03 -19.95
C LEU A 613 -16.64 -25.75 -21.13
N LEU A 614 -15.94 -25.01 -21.98
CA LEU A 614 -15.23 -25.56 -23.15
C LEU A 614 -13.71 -25.62 -22.88
N PRO A 615 -13.04 -26.73 -23.21
CA PRO A 615 -11.59 -26.82 -23.10
C PRO A 615 -10.92 -25.89 -24.12
N VAL A 616 -9.89 -25.18 -23.67
CA VAL A 616 -9.09 -24.28 -24.51
C VAL A 616 -7.71 -24.92 -24.73
N PRO A 617 -7.41 -25.39 -25.97
CA PRO A 617 -6.14 -26.01 -26.28
C PRO A 617 -5.06 -24.95 -26.53
N TYR A 618 -3.83 -25.20 -26.09
CA TYR A 618 -2.69 -24.28 -26.21
C TYR A 618 -1.45 -24.97 -26.77
N ILE A 619 -0.57 -24.21 -27.41
CA ILE A 619 0.83 -24.57 -27.69
C ILE A 619 1.70 -23.85 -26.65
N PHE A 620 2.45 -24.59 -25.86
CA PHE A 620 3.53 -24.05 -25.03
C PHE A 620 4.85 -24.18 -25.78
N LEU A 621 5.60 -23.10 -25.90
CA LEU A 621 6.75 -23.01 -26.78
C LEU A 621 7.95 -22.39 -26.06
N ARG A 622 9.10 -23.03 -26.22
CA ARG A 622 10.41 -22.52 -25.83
C ARG A 622 11.24 -22.30 -27.08
N SER A 623 11.72 -21.08 -27.24
CA SER A 623 12.49 -20.65 -28.41
C SER A 623 13.76 -19.92 -28.01
N ARG A 624 14.79 -20.00 -28.85
CA ARG A 624 16.07 -19.32 -28.66
C ARG A 624 16.28 -18.26 -29.73
N LYS A 625 16.79 -17.09 -29.32
CA LYS A 625 17.18 -16.02 -30.25
C LYS A 625 18.40 -16.45 -31.07
N LEU A 626 18.28 -16.34 -32.39
CA LEU A 626 19.32 -16.66 -33.38
C LEU A 626 20.50 -15.69 -33.36
#